data_AF-A0A183GN97-F1
#
_entry.id   AF-A0A183GN97-F1
#
_cell.length_a   1.000
_cell.length_b   1.000
_cell.length_c   1.000
_cell.angle_alpha   90.00
_cell.angle_beta   90.00
_cell.angle_gamma   90.00
#
_symmetry.space_group_name_H-M   'P 1'
#
loop_
_entity.id
_entity.type
_entity.pdbx_description
1 polymer ?
#
loop_
_entity_poly.entity_id
_entity_poly.type
_entity_poly.pdbx_seq_one_letter_code
_entity_poly.pdbx_strand_id
1 'polypeptide(L)'
;MNERKPSHPADGRPIVDLKQYPILNKYGASYEFEIPFNTRCGEDHVCQTDLVLKAVFVDIPKTEKGYVSSVGDKDYLDITFSVSNQREKAYQAALYLTYDPEELELPMIHSFDLRFKLMRGRTEGIGRPLQFTAIVNSTSKELSPEDNVWKSELQIIKKAELELIGTSEPPLIRFGGEVKDESSMDLEEDIGVMVRHNYTLHNKGPWTVRNVTAIVRPITQLAFLRAVVMFGDFLKFEWPYQIESTRQKGKWALYLLDVPTVTMHNTDGTTDIRRCSVDRTFEHVNPLDHIKLNTKYTTQGSFVTQPAVVRRVKRNGEEVKVMEAGVLRKRIEPHKRKENGVDVAGCAEKTAKCFTVTCHFDFLDANSAPVIDFRARLWNSTFIEDYSDVEYVEIASYGKIVLDTSQGIEDEPSNNAVSAKTIAYPDRPALG
;
A
#
# COMPACT_ATOMS: atom_id res chain seq x y z
N MET A 1 -40.69 -0.55 -63.84
CA MET A 1 -41.73 -1.61 -63.94
C MET A 1 -41.55 -2.51 -62.72
N ASN A 2 -42.43 -2.66 -61.73
CA ASN A 2 -43.79 -2.21 -61.43
C ASN A 2 -43.87 -2.07 -59.89
N GLU A 3 -43.88 -0.85 -59.34
CA GLU A 3 -44.27 -0.66 -57.94
C GLU A 3 -45.81 -0.74 -57.85
N ARG A 4 -46.34 -1.93 -57.61
CA ARG A 4 -47.77 -2.09 -57.29
C ARG A 4 -47.96 -1.85 -55.79
N LYS A 5 -48.96 -1.06 -55.42
CA LYS A 5 -49.38 -0.86 -54.01
C LYS A 5 -50.75 -1.52 -53.80
N PRO A 6 -50.95 -2.28 -52.71
CA PRO A 6 -52.26 -2.86 -52.44
C PRO A 6 -53.26 -1.75 -52.09
N SER A 7 -54.46 -1.83 -52.65
CA SER A 7 -55.60 -0.97 -52.29
C SER A 7 -56.45 -1.64 -51.21
N HIS A 8 -57.03 -0.85 -50.31
CA HIS A 8 -57.94 -1.38 -49.29
C HIS A 8 -59.17 -2.05 -49.92
N PRO A 9 -59.52 -3.30 -49.56
CA PRO A 9 -60.74 -3.94 -50.04
C PRO A 9 -61.97 -3.31 -49.38
N ALA A 10 -63.10 -3.28 -50.10
CA ALA A 10 -64.38 -2.83 -49.56
C ALA A 10 -64.92 -3.80 -48.49
N ASP A 11 -65.71 -3.28 -47.55
CA ASP A 11 -66.23 -4.04 -46.41
C ASP A 11 -66.96 -5.32 -46.83
N GLY A 12 -66.57 -6.45 -46.23
CA GLY A 12 -67.12 -7.78 -46.52
C GLY A 12 -66.39 -8.57 -47.61
N ARG A 13 -65.36 -8.01 -48.27
CA ARG A 13 -64.50 -8.76 -49.20
C ARG A 13 -63.30 -9.42 -48.50
N PRO A 14 -62.75 -10.52 -49.07
CA PRO A 14 -61.55 -11.15 -48.54
C PRO A 14 -60.34 -10.19 -48.55
N ILE A 15 -59.48 -10.34 -47.55
CA ILE A 15 -58.29 -9.52 -47.34
C ILE A 15 -57.32 -9.71 -48.52
N VAL A 16 -56.67 -8.62 -48.96
CA VAL A 16 -55.71 -8.63 -50.08
C VAL A 16 -54.47 -9.45 -49.71
N ASP A 17 -54.06 -10.36 -50.59
CA ASP A 17 -52.85 -11.16 -50.41
C ASP A 17 -51.59 -10.31 -50.63
N LEU A 18 -50.94 -9.95 -49.51
CA LEU A 18 -49.73 -9.13 -49.48
C LEU A 18 -48.51 -9.83 -50.11
N LYS A 19 -48.54 -11.16 -50.36
CA LYS A 19 -47.46 -11.87 -51.06
C LYS A 19 -47.27 -11.42 -52.51
N GLN A 20 -48.28 -10.78 -53.11
CA GLN A 20 -48.22 -10.26 -54.48
C GLN A 20 -47.60 -8.85 -54.56
N TYR A 21 -47.20 -8.27 -53.43
CA TYR A 21 -46.65 -6.91 -53.32
C TYR A 21 -45.31 -6.93 -52.55
N PRO A 22 -44.25 -7.54 -53.11
CA PRO A 22 -42.96 -7.63 -52.43
C PRO A 22 -42.37 -6.23 -52.20
N ILE A 23 -41.90 -5.98 -50.97
CA ILE A 23 -41.26 -4.73 -50.58
C ILE A 23 -39.75 -4.91 -50.69
N LEU A 24 -39.08 -4.00 -51.41
CA LEU A 24 -37.62 -3.99 -51.49
C LEU A 24 -37.03 -3.68 -50.10
N ASN A 25 -36.04 -4.45 -49.65
CA ASN A 25 -35.37 -4.21 -48.37
C ASN A 25 -34.71 -2.82 -48.39
N LYS A 26 -35.10 -1.93 -47.46
CA LYS A 26 -34.54 -0.58 -47.29
C LYS A 26 -33.01 -0.57 -47.11
N TYR A 27 -32.44 -1.69 -46.66
CA TYR A 27 -31.00 -1.86 -46.42
C TYR A 27 -30.30 -2.75 -47.46
N GLY A 28 -31.00 -3.21 -48.50
CA GLY A 28 -30.50 -4.24 -49.43
C GLY A 28 -30.31 -3.80 -50.88
N ALA A 29 -30.43 -2.51 -51.19
CA ALA A 29 -30.22 -1.97 -52.52
C ALA A 29 -29.14 -0.88 -52.48
N SER A 30 -27.86 -1.29 -52.48
CA SER A 30 -26.75 -0.39 -52.77
C SER A 30 -26.44 -0.46 -54.28
N TYR A 31 -26.28 0.71 -54.89
CA TYR A 31 -25.70 0.85 -56.22
C TYR A 31 -24.39 1.59 -56.05
N GLU A 32 -23.28 0.87 -56.15
CA GLU A 32 -21.94 1.46 -56.12
C GLU A 32 -21.51 1.77 -57.55
N PHE A 33 -21.06 2.99 -57.77
CA PHE A 33 -20.39 3.42 -58.98
C PHE A 33 -19.19 4.27 -58.59
N GLU A 34 -18.07 4.07 -59.27
CA GLU A 34 -16.84 4.83 -59.01
C GLU A 34 -16.87 6.15 -59.78
N ILE A 35 -16.75 7.27 -59.08
CA ILE A 35 -16.50 8.58 -59.69
C ILE A 35 -14.99 8.83 -59.59
N PRO A 36 -14.22 8.76 -60.68
CA PRO A 36 -12.80 9.12 -60.65
C PRO A 36 -12.69 10.64 -60.47
N PHE A 37 -12.33 11.07 -59.26
CA PHE A 37 -11.87 12.44 -59.04
C PHE A 37 -10.48 12.61 -59.64
N ASN A 38 -10.15 13.78 -60.20
CA ASN A 38 -8.77 14.05 -60.62
C ASN A 38 -7.87 14.09 -59.37
N THR A 39 -7.14 13.00 -59.16
CA THR A 39 -6.37 12.77 -57.94
C THR A 39 -5.07 13.59 -57.90
N ARG A 40 -4.73 14.39 -58.93
CA ARG A 40 -3.46 15.14 -59.02
C ARG A 40 -2.22 14.29 -58.68
N CYS A 41 -2.27 12.98 -58.94
CA CYS A 41 -1.23 11.98 -58.65
C CYS A 41 -0.35 11.66 -59.87
N GLY A 42 -0.14 12.62 -60.79
CA GLY A 42 0.60 12.34 -62.02
C GLY A 42 -0.20 11.60 -63.10
N GLU A 43 0.52 10.93 -64.02
CA GLU A 43 -0.03 10.32 -65.24
C GLU A 43 -0.66 8.94 -65.02
N ASP A 44 -0.26 8.21 -63.98
CA ASP A 44 -0.80 6.88 -63.66
C ASP A 44 -2.07 6.92 -62.79
N HIS A 45 -2.49 8.14 -62.40
CA HIS A 45 -3.63 8.43 -61.52
C HIS A 45 -3.61 7.74 -60.14
N VAL A 46 -2.48 7.10 -59.76
CA VAL A 46 -2.33 6.35 -58.51
C VAL A 46 -1.37 7.10 -57.60
N CYS A 47 -1.89 7.70 -56.52
CA CYS A 47 -1.02 8.39 -55.55
C CYS A 47 -0.15 7.40 -54.79
N GLN A 48 1.16 7.49 -55.03
CA GLN A 48 2.19 6.78 -54.26
C GLN A 48 2.70 7.69 -53.14
N THR A 49 2.35 7.36 -51.91
CA THR A 49 2.74 8.11 -50.72
C THR A 49 3.91 7.45 -50.01
N ASP A 50 4.61 8.28 -49.23
CA ASP A 50 5.68 7.85 -48.35
C ASP A 50 5.53 8.63 -47.05
N LEU A 51 4.61 8.15 -46.20
CA LEU A 51 4.34 8.76 -44.91
C LEU A 51 5.41 8.33 -43.91
N VAL A 52 5.84 9.26 -43.07
CA VAL A 52 6.85 9.02 -42.04
C VAL A 52 6.38 9.63 -40.73
N LEU A 53 6.32 8.80 -39.70
CA LEU A 53 5.93 9.16 -38.36
C LEU A 53 7.14 9.19 -37.42
N LYS A 54 7.33 10.31 -36.73
CA LYS A 54 8.29 10.45 -35.62
C LYS A 54 7.58 11.00 -34.41
N ALA A 55 7.87 10.47 -33.24
CA ALA A 55 7.38 11.02 -31.98
C ALA A 55 8.45 10.99 -30.91
N VAL A 56 8.43 12.01 -30.05
CA VAL A 56 9.37 12.21 -28.96
C VAL A 56 8.64 12.64 -27.70
N PHE A 57 9.08 12.14 -26.55
CA PHE A 57 8.67 12.66 -25.27
C PHE A 57 9.38 14.00 -25.01
N VAL A 58 8.62 15.03 -24.68
CA VAL A 58 9.17 16.35 -24.36
C VAL A 58 9.78 16.28 -22.94
N ASP A 59 10.95 16.88 -22.75
CA ASP A 59 11.70 16.90 -21.48
C ASP A 59 12.13 15.53 -20.91
N ILE A 60 11.93 14.41 -21.62
CA ILE A 60 12.30 13.06 -21.16
C ILE A 60 13.33 12.45 -22.12
N PRO A 61 14.65 12.56 -21.81
CA PRO A 61 15.68 11.95 -22.63
C PRO A 61 15.68 10.43 -22.51
N LYS A 62 16.04 9.74 -23.60
CA LYS A 62 16.21 8.28 -23.60
C LYS A 62 17.50 7.91 -22.87
N THR A 63 17.40 7.11 -21.82
CA THR A 63 18.55 6.57 -21.07
C THR A 63 18.86 5.12 -21.48
N GLU A 64 19.94 4.53 -20.95
CA GLU A 64 20.26 3.10 -21.14
C GLU A 64 19.15 2.16 -20.62
N LYS A 65 18.30 2.63 -19.69
CA LYS A 65 17.15 1.91 -19.16
C LYS A 65 15.82 2.24 -19.88
N GLY A 66 15.89 2.97 -21.00
CA GLY A 66 14.71 3.47 -21.71
C GLY A 66 14.30 4.88 -21.29
N TYR A 67 13.04 5.24 -21.56
CA TYR A 67 12.48 6.51 -21.10
C TYR A 67 11.99 6.36 -19.66
N VAL A 68 12.48 7.23 -18.78
CA VAL A 68 12.13 7.23 -17.35
C VAL A 68 11.70 8.64 -16.98
N SER A 69 10.50 8.78 -16.42
CA SER A 69 9.98 10.06 -15.91
C SER A 69 9.71 9.97 -14.42
N SER A 70 10.30 10.87 -13.64
CA SER A 70 9.99 11.01 -12.21
C SER A 70 8.82 11.96 -12.03
N VAL A 71 7.69 11.41 -11.60
CA VAL A 71 6.47 12.14 -11.35
C VAL A 71 6.53 12.63 -9.90
N GLY A 72 6.96 13.88 -9.74
CA GLY A 72 7.01 14.63 -8.49
C GLY A 72 6.69 16.10 -8.73
N ASP A 73 7.27 16.68 -9.78
CA ASP A 73 7.13 18.12 -10.09
C ASP A 73 6.04 18.44 -11.14
N LYS A 74 5.76 17.50 -12.05
CA LYS A 74 4.78 17.65 -13.14
C LYS A 74 3.82 16.45 -13.14
N ASP A 75 2.52 16.73 -13.25
CA ASP A 75 1.46 15.72 -13.35
C ASP A 75 0.98 15.49 -14.80
N TYR A 76 1.80 15.88 -15.78
CA TYR A 76 1.49 15.75 -17.20
C TYR A 76 2.69 15.22 -18.00
N LEU A 77 2.37 14.61 -19.15
CA LEU A 77 3.29 14.04 -20.12
C LEU A 77 3.00 14.65 -21.49
N ASP A 78 4.00 15.28 -22.09
CA ASP A 78 3.89 15.88 -23.42
C ASP A 78 4.59 14.98 -24.47
N ILE A 79 3.87 14.66 -25.55
CA ILE A 79 4.38 13.91 -26.70
C ILE A 79 4.19 14.76 -27.96
N THR A 80 5.28 15.03 -28.66
CA THR A 80 5.27 15.75 -29.95
C THR A 80 5.29 14.75 -31.09
N PHE A 81 4.28 14.81 -31.96
CA PHE A 81 4.19 13.99 -33.17
C PHE A 81 4.57 14.80 -34.41
N SER A 82 5.48 14.28 -35.22
CA SER A 82 5.88 14.82 -36.51
C SER A 82 5.53 13.83 -37.61
N VAL A 83 4.55 14.19 -38.42
CA VAL A 83 4.16 13.44 -39.63
C VAL A 83 4.64 14.20 -40.86
N SER A 84 5.44 13.53 -41.69
CA SER A 84 5.88 14.08 -42.97
C SER A 84 5.56 13.12 -44.10
N ASN A 85 5.15 13.65 -45.25
CA ASN A 85 4.95 12.88 -46.47
C ASN A 85 6.07 13.23 -47.47
N GLN A 86 6.87 12.25 -47.87
CA GLN A 86 8.05 12.46 -48.71
C GLN A 86 7.78 12.29 -50.22
N ARG A 87 6.55 11.92 -50.60
CA ARG A 87 6.17 11.68 -52.00
C ARG A 87 4.88 12.42 -52.40
N GLU A 88 3.96 11.74 -53.09
CA GLU A 88 2.74 12.31 -53.63
C GLU A 88 1.70 12.49 -52.54
N LYS A 89 0.51 12.98 -52.87
CA LYS A 89 -0.48 13.35 -51.86
C LYS A 89 -1.05 12.14 -51.12
N ALA A 90 -1.07 12.25 -49.79
CA ALA A 90 -1.76 11.32 -48.91
C ALA A 90 -3.18 11.82 -48.66
N TYR A 91 -4.17 11.11 -49.20
CA TYR A 91 -5.58 11.43 -48.99
C TYR A 91 -6.09 10.77 -47.72
N GLN A 92 -6.93 11.50 -46.97
CA GLN A 92 -7.50 11.05 -45.70
C GLN A 92 -6.45 10.55 -44.71
N ALA A 93 -5.27 11.18 -44.72
CA ALA A 93 -4.21 10.85 -43.79
C ALA A 93 -4.66 11.11 -42.34
N ALA A 94 -4.54 10.11 -41.48
CA ALA A 94 -4.95 10.16 -40.09
C ALA A 94 -3.89 9.51 -39.19
N LEU A 95 -3.71 10.09 -38.00
CA LEU A 95 -2.87 9.56 -36.94
C LEU A 95 -3.76 8.88 -35.89
N TYR A 96 -3.45 7.63 -35.60
CA TYR A 96 -4.10 6.82 -34.57
C TYR A 96 -3.14 6.60 -33.42
N LEU A 97 -3.59 6.85 -32.20
CA LEU A 97 -2.79 6.63 -30.99
C LEU A 97 -3.51 5.67 -30.05
N THR A 98 -2.79 4.64 -29.63
CA THR A 98 -3.14 3.73 -28.57
C THR A 98 -2.23 3.99 -27.37
N TYR A 99 -2.83 4.12 -26.19
CA TYR A 99 -2.18 4.37 -24.91
C TYR A 99 -2.96 3.67 -23.79
N ASP A 100 -2.43 3.65 -22.57
CA ASP A 100 -3.08 3.05 -21.40
C ASP A 100 -4.08 4.02 -20.73
N PRO A 101 -5.41 3.89 -20.93
CA PRO A 101 -6.40 4.84 -20.43
C PRO A 101 -6.64 4.74 -18.91
N GLU A 102 -6.10 3.69 -18.27
CA GLU A 102 -6.18 3.51 -16.82
C GLU A 102 -5.22 4.47 -16.08
N GLU A 103 -4.12 4.90 -16.71
CA GLU A 103 -3.10 5.73 -16.07
C GLU A 103 -3.05 7.16 -16.63
N LEU A 104 -3.66 7.41 -17.79
CA LEU A 104 -3.65 8.70 -18.48
C LEU A 104 -5.07 9.20 -18.78
N GLU A 105 -5.33 10.46 -18.47
CA GLU A 105 -6.53 11.18 -18.92
C GLU A 105 -6.47 11.42 -20.44
N LEU A 106 -7.64 11.70 -21.04
CA LEU A 106 -7.74 12.07 -22.45
C LEU A 106 -6.81 13.27 -22.75
N PRO A 107 -5.98 13.18 -23.80
CA PRO A 107 -4.98 14.21 -24.06
C PRO A 107 -5.62 15.51 -24.57
N MET A 108 -5.05 16.63 -24.14
CA MET A 108 -5.30 17.93 -24.76
C MET A 108 -4.44 18.05 -26.02
N ILE A 109 -5.04 18.47 -27.13
CA ILE A 109 -4.37 18.62 -28.42
C ILE A 109 -4.00 20.09 -28.65
N HIS A 110 -2.72 20.37 -28.83
CA HIS A 110 -2.23 21.68 -29.24
C HIS A 110 -1.21 21.51 -30.37
N SER A 111 -1.57 21.80 -31.62
CA SER A 111 -0.63 21.77 -32.76
C SER A 111 0.20 20.47 -32.88
N PHE A 112 -0.44 19.32 -33.09
CA PHE A 112 0.19 17.98 -33.12
C PHE A 112 0.97 17.56 -31.86
N ASP A 113 1.02 18.41 -30.83
CA ASP A 113 1.47 18.06 -29.49
C ASP A 113 0.28 17.55 -28.68
N LEU A 114 0.48 16.41 -28.03
CA LEU A 114 -0.48 15.81 -27.10
C LEU A 114 0.03 15.95 -25.68
N ARG A 115 -0.77 16.59 -24.83
CA ARG A 115 -0.55 16.65 -23.39
C ARG A 115 -1.47 15.69 -22.68
N PHE A 116 -0.90 14.63 -22.10
CA PHE A 116 -1.61 13.71 -21.22
C PHE A 116 -1.50 14.19 -19.79
N LYS A 117 -2.59 14.14 -19.04
CA LYS A 117 -2.53 14.31 -17.60
C LYS A 117 -2.51 12.93 -16.94
N LEU A 118 -1.65 12.77 -15.94
CA LEU A 118 -1.55 11.54 -15.17
C LEU A 118 -2.76 11.41 -14.25
N MET A 119 -3.42 10.26 -14.30
CA MET A 119 -4.57 9.96 -13.45
C MET A 119 -4.13 9.93 -11.98
N ARG A 120 -4.62 10.88 -11.18
CA ARG A 120 -4.44 10.88 -9.72
C ARG A 120 -5.47 9.95 -9.09
N GLY A 121 -5.20 8.65 -9.07
CA GLY A 121 -6.23 7.68 -8.66
C GLY A 121 -5.72 6.34 -8.14
N ARG A 122 -6.69 5.51 -7.72
CA ARG A 122 -6.54 4.13 -7.25
C ARG A 122 -6.53 3.09 -8.40
N THR A 123 -5.97 3.42 -9.58
CA THR A 123 -5.78 2.57 -10.79
C THR A 123 -4.63 1.53 -10.76
N GLU A 124 -4.93 0.25 -10.98
CA GLU A 124 -4.08 -0.92 -10.68
C GLU A 124 -2.67 -0.99 -11.33
N GLY A 125 -2.30 -0.07 -12.24
CA GLY A 125 -1.11 -0.15 -13.10
C GLY A 125 0.21 0.38 -12.53
N ILE A 126 0.49 0.23 -11.23
CA ILE A 126 1.70 0.84 -10.63
C ILE A 126 2.96 0.02 -10.95
N GLY A 127 3.92 0.66 -11.61
CA GLY A 127 5.24 0.12 -11.93
C GLY A 127 5.35 -0.55 -13.31
N ARG A 128 4.24 -0.78 -14.02
CA ARG A 128 4.30 -1.25 -15.42
C ARG A 128 4.72 -0.09 -16.33
N PRO A 129 5.65 -0.31 -17.28
CA PRO A 129 5.94 0.68 -18.31
C PRO A 129 4.67 0.99 -19.11
N LEU A 130 4.36 2.29 -19.27
CA LEU A 130 3.26 2.71 -20.13
C LEU A 130 3.62 2.41 -21.59
N GLN A 131 2.67 1.83 -22.31
CA GLN A 131 2.87 1.48 -23.71
C GLN A 131 2.16 2.47 -24.63
N PHE A 132 2.92 3.06 -25.54
CA PHE A 132 2.39 3.92 -26.58
C PHE A 132 2.61 3.29 -27.95
N THR A 133 1.56 3.25 -28.76
CA THR A 133 1.63 2.86 -30.16
C THR A 133 0.90 3.89 -31.00
N ALA A 134 1.62 4.56 -31.90
CA ALA A 134 1.05 5.49 -32.85
C ALA A 134 1.23 4.97 -34.28
N ILE A 135 0.20 5.13 -35.10
CA ILE A 135 0.17 4.66 -36.49
C ILE A 135 -0.40 5.78 -37.35
N VAL A 136 0.29 6.15 -38.42
CA VAL A 136 -0.27 7.03 -39.46
C VAL A 136 -0.76 6.18 -40.64
N ASN A 137 -1.96 6.45 -41.13
CA ASN A 137 -2.54 5.73 -42.27
C ASN A 137 -3.18 6.72 -43.25
N SER A 138 -3.28 6.34 -44.53
CA SER A 138 -3.97 7.10 -45.56
C SER A 138 -4.69 6.15 -46.54
N THR A 139 -5.55 6.69 -47.41
CA THR A 139 -6.17 5.91 -48.48
C THR A 139 -5.31 5.79 -49.75
N SER A 140 -4.16 6.48 -49.79
CA SER A 140 -3.22 6.42 -50.91
C SER A 140 -2.34 5.15 -50.83
N LYS A 141 -1.66 4.81 -51.92
CA LYS A 141 -0.79 3.63 -51.96
C LYS A 141 0.55 3.92 -51.28
N GLU A 142 0.72 3.36 -50.10
CA GLU A 142 1.93 3.54 -49.29
C GLU A 142 3.10 2.69 -49.78
N LEU A 143 4.29 3.30 -49.83
CA LEU A 143 5.53 2.62 -50.24
C LEU A 143 6.28 2.02 -49.04
N SER A 144 6.30 2.73 -47.92
CA SER A 144 7.07 2.38 -46.73
C SER A 144 6.11 2.23 -45.54
N PRO A 145 5.51 1.06 -45.31
CA PRO A 145 4.58 0.90 -44.19
C PRO A 145 5.27 0.86 -42.81
N GLU A 146 6.58 0.59 -42.77
CA GLU A 146 7.32 0.33 -41.52
C GLU A 146 7.64 1.60 -40.70
N ASP A 147 7.86 2.74 -41.36
CA ASP A 147 8.12 4.05 -40.72
C ASP A 147 6.84 4.85 -40.46
N ASN A 148 5.68 4.22 -40.68
CA ASN A 148 4.37 4.72 -40.27
C ASN A 148 3.98 4.35 -38.85
N VAL A 149 4.80 3.54 -38.18
CA VAL A 149 4.52 3.03 -36.83
C VAL A 149 5.57 3.54 -35.85
N TRP A 150 5.10 4.12 -34.76
CA TRP A 150 5.93 4.48 -33.62
C TRP A 150 5.48 3.71 -32.38
N LYS A 151 6.42 3.05 -31.71
CA LYS A 151 6.19 2.35 -30.45
C LYS A 151 7.19 2.82 -29.42
N SER A 152 6.71 3.10 -28.22
CA SER A 152 7.60 3.41 -27.10
C SER A 152 7.01 2.96 -25.78
N GLU A 153 7.91 2.57 -24.88
CA GLU A 153 7.60 2.28 -23.49
C GLU A 153 8.17 3.40 -22.61
N LEU A 154 7.38 3.86 -21.66
CA LEU A 154 7.77 4.90 -20.69
C LEU A 154 7.61 4.34 -19.28
N GLN A 155 8.71 4.24 -18.55
CA GLN A 155 8.66 3.89 -17.13
C GLN A 155 8.38 5.14 -16.30
N ILE A 156 7.30 5.10 -15.52
CA ILE A 156 6.95 6.16 -14.58
C ILE A 156 7.49 5.79 -13.19
N ILE A 157 8.28 6.69 -12.61
CA ILE A 157 8.72 6.61 -11.22
C ILE A 157 7.94 7.67 -10.43
N LYS A 158 7.13 7.26 -9.47
CA LYS A 158 6.39 8.18 -8.58
C LYS A 158 7.28 8.50 -7.38
N LYS A 159 7.56 9.78 -7.15
CA LYS A 159 8.27 10.19 -5.94
C LYS A 159 7.28 10.22 -4.78
N ALA A 160 7.53 9.40 -3.77
CA ALA A 160 6.87 9.47 -2.48
C ALA A 160 7.81 10.15 -1.50
N GLU A 161 7.25 10.95 -0.59
CA GLU A 161 8.00 11.52 0.52
C GLU A 161 7.36 10.99 1.80
N LEU A 162 7.81 9.82 2.23
CA LEU A 162 7.27 9.19 3.43
C LEU A 162 8.06 9.63 4.65
N GLU A 163 7.39 9.67 5.79
CA GLU A 163 8.00 10.00 7.07
C GLU A 163 7.31 9.20 8.18
N LEU A 164 8.10 8.62 9.08
CA LEU A 164 7.57 7.97 10.28
C LEU A 164 7.91 8.79 11.52
N ILE A 165 6.89 9.11 12.31
CA ILE A 165 7.03 9.88 13.55
C ILE A 165 6.55 9.02 14.72
N GLY A 166 7.42 8.75 15.69
CA GLY A 166 7.10 7.97 16.89
C GLY A 166 6.96 8.85 18.12
N THR A 167 5.88 8.69 18.88
CA THR A 167 5.60 9.43 20.12
C THR A 167 5.13 8.48 21.22
N SER A 168 5.29 8.89 22.48
CA SER A 168 4.78 8.16 23.63
C SER A 168 3.81 8.99 24.45
N GLU A 169 2.71 8.38 24.86
CA GLU A 169 1.70 8.94 25.73
C GLU A 169 1.46 8.03 26.96
N PRO A 170 1.80 8.48 28.18
CA PRO A 170 2.58 9.68 28.49
C PRO A 170 4.09 9.48 28.21
N PRO A 171 4.85 10.56 27.90
CA PRO A 171 6.29 10.46 27.64
C PRO A 171 7.13 10.16 28.89
N LEU A 172 6.58 10.45 30.08
CA LEU A 172 7.22 10.23 31.37
C LEU A 172 6.26 9.49 32.30
N ILE A 173 6.76 8.42 32.92
CA ILE A 173 6.03 7.60 33.90
C ILE A 173 6.84 7.40 35.17
N ARG A 174 6.15 7.02 36.26
CA ARG A 174 6.78 6.55 37.50
C ARG A 174 6.35 5.12 37.76
N PHE A 175 7.29 4.29 38.20
CA PHE A 175 7.01 2.90 38.57
C PHE A 175 7.30 2.68 40.05
N GLY A 176 6.41 1.96 40.73
CA GLY A 176 6.43 1.74 42.17
C GLY A 176 5.24 0.86 42.60
N GLY A 177 5.06 0.72 43.92
CA GLY A 177 4.02 -0.13 44.51
C GLY A 177 4.55 -1.48 44.98
N GLU A 178 3.64 -2.45 45.13
CA GLU A 178 3.96 -3.78 45.63
C GLU A 178 4.32 -4.74 44.48
N VAL A 179 5.32 -5.58 44.70
CA VAL A 179 5.72 -6.63 43.74
C VAL A 179 4.66 -7.72 43.75
N LYS A 180 3.94 -7.86 42.64
CA LYS A 180 2.94 -8.92 42.41
C LYS A 180 3.46 -9.96 41.43
N ASP A 181 3.13 -11.22 41.70
CA ASP A 181 3.42 -12.35 40.80
C ASP A 181 2.40 -12.39 39.64
N GLU A 182 2.80 -12.99 38.52
CA GLU A 182 1.97 -13.13 37.30
C GLU A 182 0.59 -13.76 37.57
N SER A 183 0.51 -14.76 38.46
CA SER A 183 -0.74 -15.44 38.82
C SER A 183 -1.66 -14.63 39.73
N SER A 184 -1.18 -13.51 40.27
CA SER A 184 -1.93 -12.63 41.19
C SER A 184 -2.46 -11.36 40.50
N MET A 185 -2.35 -11.29 39.17
CA MET A 185 -2.82 -10.16 38.37
C MET A 185 -4.25 -10.41 37.90
N ASP A 186 -5.20 -9.63 38.40
CA ASP A 186 -6.63 -9.79 38.05
C ASP A 186 -7.13 -8.64 37.17
N LEU A 187 -6.58 -7.43 37.36
CA LEU A 187 -6.96 -6.21 36.66
C LEU A 187 -5.80 -5.69 35.81
N GLU A 188 -6.15 -4.98 34.73
CA GLU A 188 -5.17 -4.26 33.90
C GLU A 188 -4.27 -3.33 34.76
N GLU A 189 -4.84 -2.74 35.81
CA GLU A 189 -4.15 -1.83 36.74
C GLU A 189 -3.11 -2.52 37.62
N ASP A 190 -3.23 -3.83 37.86
CA ASP A 190 -2.27 -4.60 38.64
C ASP A 190 -0.92 -4.78 37.93
N ILE A 191 -0.90 -4.66 36.61
CA ILE A 191 0.31 -4.82 35.79
C ILE A 191 1.26 -3.63 36.00
N GLY A 192 0.69 -2.42 36.00
CA GLY A 192 1.42 -1.16 36.13
C GLY A 192 0.86 -0.04 35.27
N VAL A 193 1.66 1.00 35.01
CA VAL A 193 1.21 2.22 34.32
C VAL A 193 0.94 1.95 32.83
N MET A 194 -0.15 2.54 32.30
CA MET A 194 -0.49 2.48 30.87
C MET A 194 0.47 3.34 30.06
N VAL A 195 0.96 2.77 28.95
CA VAL A 195 1.85 3.42 27.99
C VAL A 195 1.30 3.19 26.60
N ARG A 196 1.17 4.26 25.82
CA ARG A 196 0.80 4.20 24.41
C ARG A 196 1.95 4.69 23.55
N HIS A 197 2.39 3.87 22.61
CA HIS A 197 3.31 4.32 21.58
C HIS A 197 2.54 4.56 20.29
N ASN A 198 2.48 5.82 19.87
CA ASN A 198 1.77 6.24 18.67
C ASN A 198 2.77 6.51 17.56
N TYR A 199 2.57 5.86 16.41
CA TYR A 199 3.36 6.07 15.21
C TYR A 199 2.50 6.75 14.16
N THR A 200 2.89 7.94 13.71
CA THR A 200 2.23 8.64 12.61
C THR A 200 3.02 8.39 11.33
N LEU A 201 2.39 7.74 10.35
CA LEU A 201 2.94 7.54 9.02
C LEU A 201 2.44 8.68 8.14
N HIS A 202 3.32 9.54 7.68
CA HIS A 202 2.95 10.71 6.90
C HIS A 202 3.43 10.57 5.45
N ASN A 203 2.52 10.78 4.50
CA ASN A 203 2.87 10.90 3.08
C ASN A 203 2.87 12.38 2.70
N LYS A 204 4.03 13.02 2.72
CA LYS A 204 4.23 14.41 2.25
C LYS A 204 4.25 14.51 0.72
N GLY A 205 4.37 13.37 0.04
CA GLY A 205 4.46 13.31 -1.41
C GLY A 205 3.14 13.71 -2.09
N PRO A 206 3.21 14.22 -3.33
CA PRO A 206 2.02 14.62 -4.09
C PRO A 206 1.20 13.44 -4.62
N TRP A 207 1.71 12.21 -4.49
CA TRP A 207 1.11 11.00 -5.05
C TRP A 207 0.67 10.02 -3.96
N THR A 208 -0.48 9.38 -4.21
CA THR A 208 -0.94 8.23 -3.41
C THR A 208 -0.02 7.03 -3.65
N VAL A 209 0.52 6.47 -2.57
CA VAL A 209 1.33 5.25 -2.56
C VAL A 209 0.39 4.06 -2.36
N ARG A 210 0.65 2.92 -3.02
CA ARG A 210 -0.21 1.73 -2.91
C ARG A 210 0.54 0.47 -2.69
N ASN A 211 -0.20 -0.54 -2.20
CA ASN A 211 0.26 -1.91 -1.99
C ASN A 211 1.71 -1.83 -1.67
N VAL A 212 2.05 -1.04 -0.65
CA VAL A 212 3.41 -1.04 -0.17
C VAL A 212 3.64 -2.57 0.00
N THR A 213 4.58 -3.23 -0.73
CA THR A 213 4.76 -4.72 -0.75
C THR A 213 6.22 -5.19 -0.81
N ALA A 214 6.95 -5.35 0.31
CA ALA A 214 8.40 -5.52 0.34
C ALA A 214 8.78 -6.96 0.60
N ILE A 215 9.26 -7.60 -0.47
CA ILE A 215 9.82 -8.93 -0.48
C ILE A 215 11.25 -8.88 0.08
N VAL A 216 11.54 -9.72 1.06
CA VAL A 216 12.92 -10.03 1.46
C VAL A 216 13.52 -10.93 0.38
N ARG A 217 14.47 -10.41 -0.43
CA ARG A 217 15.36 -11.28 -1.22
C ARG A 217 16.69 -11.45 -0.48
N PRO A 218 17.10 -12.69 -0.15
CA PRO A 218 18.45 -12.95 0.30
C PRO A 218 19.45 -12.78 -0.86
N ILE A 219 20.57 -12.12 -0.57
CA ILE A 219 21.77 -12.20 -1.40
C ILE A 219 22.41 -13.56 -1.13
N THR A 220 21.98 -14.59 -1.85
CA THR A 220 22.80 -15.77 -2.14
C THR A 220 22.31 -16.42 -3.42
N GLN A 221 23.24 -16.64 -4.33
CA GLN A 221 23.05 -17.40 -5.57
C GLN A 221 22.54 -18.81 -5.24
N LEU A 222 21.52 -19.25 -5.99
CA LEU A 222 20.81 -20.54 -5.93
C LEU A 222 19.78 -20.75 -4.80
N ALA A 223 18.53 -20.38 -5.09
CA ALA A 223 17.36 -21.12 -4.62
C ALA A 223 16.18 -20.91 -5.59
N PHE A 224 16.16 -21.70 -6.67
CA PHE A 224 14.95 -21.96 -7.45
C PHE A 224 14.16 -23.09 -6.77
N LEU A 225 12.83 -22.98 -6.78
CA LEU A 225 11.80 -23.88 -6.20
C LEU A 225 11.53 -23.78 -4.68
N ARG A 226 10.84 -22.70 -4.28
CA ARG A 226 9.52 -22.70 -3.61
C ARG A 226 9.16 -21.28 -3.19
N ALA A 227 8.80 -20.45 -4.16
CA ALA A 227 8.18 -19.17 -3.90
C ALA A 227 6.66 -19.37 -3.83
N VAL A 228 6.15 -19.74 -2.65
CA VAL A 228 4.79 -19.32 -2.29
C VAL A 228 4.96 -17.88 -1.84
N VAL A 229 4.49 -16.97 -2.68
CA VAL A 229 4.41 -15.54 -2.43
C VAL A 229 3.63 -15.33 -1.12
N MET A 230 4.32 -14.96 -0.04
CA MET A 230 3.67 -14.35 1.11
C MET A 230 3.57 -12.86 0.81
N PHE A 231 2.35 -12.44 0.47
CA PHE A 231 1.99 -11.05 0.23
C PHE A 231 2.13 -10.24 1.54
N GLY A 232 2.90 -9.15 1.47
CA GLY A 232 2.57 -7.91 2.18
C GLY A 232 3.08 -7.66 3.61
N ASP A 233 4.34 -7.26 3.79
CA ASP A 233 4.85 -6.65 5.04
C ASP A 233 5.58 -5.28 4.90
N PHE A 234 4.98 -4.17 5.39
CA PHE A 234 5.43 -2.77 5.13
C PHE A 234 6.02 -2.01 6.29
N LEU A 235 5.28 -1.97 7.39
CA LEU A 235 5.76 -1.34 8.59
C LEU A 235 6.04 -2.44 9.58
N LYS A 236 7.33 -2.63 9.86
CA LYS A 236 7.79 -3.53 10.91
C LYS A 236 8.03 -2.71 12.15
N PHE A 237 7.32 -3.06 13.20
CA PHE A 237 7.55 -2.54 14.54
C PHE A 237 8.18 -3.61 15.40
N GLU A 238 9.30 -3.29 16.03
CA GLU A 238 9.93 -4.14 17.03
C GLU A 238 9.44 -3.70 18.41
N TRP A 239 8.74 -4.61 19.09
CA TRP A 239 8.13 -4.35 20.38
C TRP A 239 8.90 -5.03 21.52
N PRO A 240 9.44 -4.28 22.51
CA PRO A 240 10.22 -4.84 23.61
C PRO A 240 9.30 -5.43 24.70
N TYR A 241 9.10 -6.75 24.67
CA TYR A 241 8.13 -7.41 25.56
C TYR A 241 8.77 -8.08 26.77
N GLN A 242 10.03 -8.51 26.68
CA GLN A 242 10.76 -9.15 27.78
C GLN A 242 12.18 -8.61 27.90
N ILE A 243 12.64 -8.39 29.12
CA ILE A 243 14.04 -8.03 29.40
C ILE A 243 14.89 -9.30 29.33
N GLU A 244 16.05 -9.21 28.68
CA GLU A 244 16.93 -10.37 28.54
C GLU A 244 17.52 -10.77 29.90
N SER A 245 17.24 -12.01 30.32
CA SER A 245 17.72 -12.60 31.57
C SER A 245 18.47 -13.89 31.27
N THR A 246 19.50 -14.18 32.07
CA THR A 246 20.27 -15.44 32.00
C THR A 246 19.45 -16.69 32.40
N ARG A 247 18.21 -16.51 32.87
CA ARG A 247 17.25 -17.60 33.15
C ARG A 247 16.43 -17.94 31.88
N GLN A 248 16.04 -19.21 31.73
CA GLN A 248 15.32 -19.71 30.55
C GLN A 248 13.97 -19.01 30.27
N LYS A 249 13.36 -18.35 31.25
CA LYS A 249 12.21 -17.43 31.07
C LYS A 249 12.65 -16.00 31.39
N GLY A 250 12.46 -15.07 30.45
CA GLY A 250 12.70 -13.64 30.65
C GLY A 250 11.63 -13.00 31.53
N LYS A 251 11.91 -11.80 32.06
CA LYS A 251 10.93 -11.00 32.82
C LYS A 251 10.21 -10.03 31.88
N TRP A 252 8.94 -9.74 32.14
CA TRP A 252 8.13 -8.85 31.29
C TRP A 252 8.63 -7.39 31.33
N ALA A 253 8.59 -6.73 30.18
CA ALA A 253 8.94 -5.30 30.02
C ALA A 253 7.69 -4.46 29.73
N LEU A 254 7.28 -4.39 28.46
CA LEU A 254 6.01 -3.81 28.03
C LEU A 254 5.02 -4.91 27.65
N TYR A 255 3.93 -5.00 28.41
CA TYR A 255 2.86 -5.96 28.19
C TYR A 255 1.84 -5.39 27.21
N LEU A 256 1.78 -5.96 26.00
CA LEU A 256 0.87 -5.53 24.94
C LEU A 256 -0.55 -6.04 25.23
N LEU A 257 -1.52 -5.13 25.37
CA LEU A 257 -2.87 -5.46 25.80
C LEU A 257 -3.78 -5.86 24.65
N ASP A 258 -3.65 -5.18 23.51
CA ASP A 258 -4.51 -5.34 22.36
C ASP A 258 -3.66 -5.37 21.08
N VAL A 259 -4.18 -6.01 20.02
CA VAL A 259 -3.55 -5.94 18.69
C VAL A 259 -3.52 -4.48 18.24
N PRO A 260 -2.35 -3.93 17.87
CA PRO A 260 -2.22 -2.54 17.43
C PRO A 260 -3.16 -2.23 16.27
N THR A 261 -3.67 -1.00 16.24
CA THR A 261 -4.63 -0.56 15.22
C THR A 261 -4.12 0.64 14.46
N VAL A 262 -4.45 0.66 13.16
CA VAL A 262 -4.23 1.77 12.25
C VAL A 262 -5.53 2.53 12.12
N THR A 263 -5.49 3.83 12.37
CA THR A 263 -6.61 4.74 12.15
C THR A 263 -6.33 5.59 10.92
N MET A 264 -7.23 5.53 9.95
CA MET A 264 -7.15 6.28 8.69
C MET A 264 -8.35 7.23 8.60
N HIS A 265 -8.07 8.49 8.29
CA HIS A 265 -9.11 9.49 8.07
C HIS A 265 -9.35 9.64 6.57
N ASN A 266 -10.54 9.25 6.11
CA ASN A 266 -10.92 9.41 4.71
C ASN A 266 -11.35 10.86 4.44
N THR A 267 -11.28 11.26 3.17
CA THR A 267 -11.76 12.56 2.68
C THR A 267 -13.23 12.82 2.99
N ASP A 268 -14.02 11.76 3.12
CA ASP A 268 -15.46 11.80 3.37
C ASP A 268 -15.81 12.00 4.85
N GLY A 269 -14.79 12.23 5.70
CA GLY A 269 -14.94 12.39 7.15
C GLY A 269 -15.12 11.06 7.91
N THR A 270 -15.14 9.93 7.20
CA THR A 270 -15.20 8.60 7.82
C THR A 270 -13.83 8.17 8.34
N THR A 271 -13.83 7.44 9.45
CA THR A 271 -12.61 6.84 10.02
C THR A 271 -12.60 5.35 9.76
N ASP A 272 -11.60 4.87 9.03
CA ASP A 272 -11.33 3.44 8.88
C ASP A 272 -10.35 2.98 9.96
N ILE A 273 -10.64 1.85 10.60
CA ILE A 273 -9.82 1.28 11.68
C ILE A 273 -9.47 -0.14 11.31
N ARG A 274 -8.19 -0.39 11.09
CA ARG A 274 -7.66 -1.71 10.72
C ARG A 274 -6.71 -2.25 11.76
N ARG A 275 -6.74 -3.56 11.99
CA ARG A 275 -5.82 -4.24 12.91
C ARG A 275 -4.54 -4.62 12.18
N CYS A 276 -3.40 -4.44 12.84
CA CYS A 276 -2.13 -4.96 12.35
C CYS A 276 -2.03 -6.48 12.57
N SER A 277 -1.08 -7.11 11.90
CA SER A 277 -0.69 -8.51 12.11
C SER A 277 0.42 -8.59 13.16
N VAL A 278 0.35 -9.55 14.07
CA VAL A 278 1.37 -9.79 15.10
C VAL A 278 1.90 -11.20 14.93
N ASP A 279 3.23 -11.34 14.92
CA ASP A 279 3.85 -12.66 14.92
C ASP A 279 3.42 -13.43 16.18
N ARG A 280 2.81 -14.61 16.01
CA ARG A 280 2.32 -15.45 17.11
C ARG A 280 1.45 -14.68 18.11
N THR A 281 0.36 -14.09 17.62
CA THR A 281 -0.58 -13.27 18.42
C THR A 281 -0.92 -13.85 19.79
N PHE A 282 -1.19 -15.15 19.90
CA PHE A 282 -1.55 -15.82 21.17
C PHE A 282 -0.43 -15.84 22.22
N GLU A 283 0.84 -15.74 21.82
CA GLU A 283 1.99 -15.71 22.72
C GLU A 283 2.34 -14.29 23.18
N HIS A 284 1.98 -13.28 22.39
CA HIS A 284 2.49 -11.92 22.54
C HIS A 284 1.43 -10.85 22.85
N VAL A 285 0.16 -11.08 22.52
CA VAL A 285 -0.93 -10.14 22.77
C VAL A 285 -1.80 -10.68 23.89
N ASN A 286 -1.77 -9.99 25.03
CA ASN A 286 -2.47 -10.36 26.25
C ASN A 286 -2.50 -11.89 26.55
N PRO A 287 -1.33 -12.57 26.66
CA PRO A 287 -1.28 -14.01 26.88
C PRO A 287 -1.87 -14.46 28.24
N LEU A 288 -2.06 -13.52 29.17
CA LEU A 288 -2.71 -13.76 30.46
C LEU A 288 -4.22 -13.53 30.31
N ASP A 289 -4.90 -14.53 29.75
CA ASP A 289 -6.35 -14.52 29.45
C ASP A 289 -7.27 -14.25 30.67
N HIS A 290 -6.73 -14.29 31.89
CA HIS A 290 -7.48 -14.06 33.14
C HIS A 290 -7.57 -12.58 33.53
N ILE A 291 -6.77 -11.69 32.92
CA ILE A 291 -6.75 -10.27 33.24
C ILE A 291 -7.97 -9.57 32.65
N LYS A 292 -8.73 -8.87 33.50
CA LYS A 292 -9.88 -8.08 33.08
C LYS A 292 -9.41 -6.76 32.44
N LEU A 293 -9.48 -6.70 31.12
CA LEU A 293 -9.15 -5.51 30.33
C LEU A 293 -10.26 -4.44 30.43
N ASN A 294 -9.85 -3.17 30.43
CA ASN A 294 -10.79 -2.06 30.36
C ASN A 294 -11.28 -1.86 28.91
N THR A 295 -12.56 -2.19 28.68
CA THR A 295 -13.20 -2.14 27.36
C THR A 295 -13.44 -0.73 26.82
N LYS A 296 -13.33 0.32 27.66
CA LYS A 296 -13.46 1.73 27.24
C LYS A 296 -12.40 2.11 26.20
N TYR A 297 -11.25 1.47 26.26
CA TYR A 297 -10.09 1.77 25.41
C TYR A 297 -9.90 0.73 24.30
N THR A 298 -10.76 -0.28 24.22
CA THR A 298 -10.72 -1.27 23.14
C THR A 298 -11.33 -0.66 21.89
N THR A 299 -10.52 -0.45 20.85
CA THR A 299 -10.98 -0.08 19.51
C THR A 299 -11.74 -1.26 18.89
N GLN A 300 -13.07 -1.20 18.89
CA GLN A 300 -13.91 -2.17 18.19
C GLN A 300 -13.71 -1.97 16.67
N GLY A 301 -13.04 -2.93 16.03
CA GLY A 301 -12.93 -2.97 14.58
C GLY A 301 -14.25 -3.44 13.94
N SER A 302 -14.53 -2.96 12.74
CA SER A 302 -15.68 -3.37 11.92
C SER A 302 -15.45 -4.78 11.35
N PHE A 303 -15.98 -5.84 11.98
CA PHE A 303 -16.14 -7.15 11.32
C PHE A 303 -17.45 -7.85 11.75
N VAL A 304 -18.09 -8.47 10.74
CA VAL A 304 -19.39 -9.16 10.77
C VAL A 304 -19.41 -10.28 11.81
N THR A 305 -20.35 -10.20 12.76
CA THR A 305 -20.63 -11.25 13.75
C THR A 305 -21.16 -12.52 13.09
N GLN A 306 -20.45 -13.63 13.27
CA GLN A 306 -21.08 -14.95 13.33
C GLN A 306 -20.97 -15.51 14.76
N PRO A 307 -22.05 -16.06 15.34
CA PRO A 307 -22.04 -16.55 16.71
C PRO A 307 -21.28 -17.88 16.80
N ALA A 308 -20.21 -17.91 17.60
CA ALA A 308 -19.51 -19.14 17.94
C ALA A 308 -20.32 -19.97 18.96
N VAL A 309 -20.60 -21.21 18.57
CA VAL A 309 -21.26 -22.24 19.37
C VAL A 309 -20.39 -22.61 20.57
N VAL A 310 -20.89 -22.37 21.78
CA VAL A 310 -20.27 -22.77 23.05
C VAL A 310 -20.31 -24.29 23.20
N ARG A 311 -19.15 -24.96 23.10
CA ARG A 311 -18.98 -26.36 23.52
C ARG A 311 -18.32 -26.43 24.90
N ARG A 312 -19.16 -26.72 25.89
CA ARG A 312 -18.79 -26.93 27.30
C ARG A 312 -18.06 -28.27 27.44
N VAL A 313 -16.78 -28.26 27.83
CA VAL A 313 -16.04 -29.46 28.25
C VAL A 313 -15.80 -29.39 29.76
N LYS A 314 -16.26 -30.40 30.48
CA LYS A 314 -16.16 -30.59 31.92
C LYS A 314 -14.83 -31.30 32.21
N ARG A 315 -13.95 -30.75 33.07
CA ARG A 315 -12.78 -31.47 33.60
C ARG A 315 -12.92 -31.65 35.11
N ASN A 316 -12.82 -32.91 35.54
CA ASN A 316 -12.71 -33.34 36.93
C ASN A 316 -11.30 -33.01 37.46
N GLY A 317 -11.23 -32.69 38.75
CA GLY A 317 -10.00 -32.32 39.45
C GLY A 317 -9.19 -33.53 39.94
N GLU A 318 -7.89 -33.29 40.09
CA GLU A 318 -7.00 -34.02 40.97
C GLU A 318 -5.93 -33.04 41.51
N GLU A 319 -5.75 -33.05 42.82
CA GLU A 319 -4.78 -32.25 43.57
C GLU A 319 -3.34 -32.77 43.34
N VAL A 320 -2.38 -31.84 43.18
CA VAL A 320 -0.95 -32.17 43.26
C VAL A 320 -0.26 -31.25 44.26
N LYS A 321 0.46 -31.88 45.20
CA LYS A 321 1.05 -31.31 46.40
C LYS A 321 2.22 -30.34 46.13
N VAL A 322 2.29 -29.32 46.97
CA VAL A 322 3.34 -28.31 47.10
C VAL A 322 4.62 -28.94 47.70
N MET A 323 5.78 -28.63 47.13
CA MET A 323 7.08 -28.77 47.79
C MET A 323 7.78 -27.40 47.80
N GLU A 324 8.14 -26.94 49.00
CA GLU A 324 8.96 -25.76 49.23
C GLU A 324 10.40 -25.97 48.74
N ALA A 325 10.96 -24.95 48.10
CA ALA A 325 12.40 -24.79 47.96
C ALA A 325 12.77 -23.33 48.24
N GLY A 326 13.31 -23.08 49.43
CA GLY A 326 13.99 -21.84 49.74
C GLY A 326 15.26 -21.71 48.89
N VAL A 327 15.37 -20.62 48.13
CA VAL A 327 16.57 -20.30 47.36
C VAL A 327 16.90 -18.82 47.56
N LEU A 328 18.09 -18.58 48.14
CA LEU A 328 18.72 -17.27 48.31
C LEU A 328 18.69 -16.46 46.99
N ARG A 329 18.06 -15.28 47.02
CA ARG A 329 18.07 -14.30 45.94
C ARG A 329 19.49 -13.75 45.77
N LYS A 330 20.26 -14.26 44.80
CA LYS A 330 21.45 -13.55 44.30
C LYS A 330 20.98 -12.39 43.41
N ARG A 331 21.34 -11.17 43.81
CA ARG A 331 21.17 -9.93 43.02
C ARG A 331 21.91 -10.11 41.69
N ILE A 332 21.22 -9.81 40.60
CA ILE A 332 21.71 -9.91 39.22
C ILE A 332 22.80 -8.85 39.02
N GLU A 333 23.89 -9.21 38.32
CA GLU A 333 24.84 -8.23 37.80
C GLU A 333 24.24 -7.57 36.54
N PRO A 334 24.10 -6.24 36.51
CA PRO A 334 23.42 -5.54 35.42
C PRO A 334 24.23 -5.57 34.12
N HIS A 335 23.50 -5.66 32.99
CA HIS A 335 24.02 -5.33 31.66
C HIS A 335 24.73 -3.98 31.71
N LYS A 336 25.89 -3.87 31.05
CA LYS A 336 26.85 -2.74 31.08
C LYS A 336 26.21 -1.40 31.47
N ARG A 337 26.21 -1.11 32.78
CA ARG A 337 25.79 0.17 33.33
C ARG A 337 26.52 1.28 32.58
N LYS A 338 25.79 2.22 31.99
CA LYS A 338 26.40 3.50 31.65
C LYS A 338 26.76 4.18 32.97
N GLU A 339 27.97 4.73 33.09
CA GLU A 339 28.46 5.43 34.30
C GLU A 339 27.52 6.55 34.78
N ASN A 340 26.58 6.98 33.93
CA ASN A 340 25.66 8.09 34.15
C ASN A 340 24.35 7.69 34.88
N GLY A 341 24.16 6.44 35.31
CA GLY A 341 22.94 6.04 36.05
C GLY A 341 21.68 5.85 35.19
N VAL A 342 21.83 5.80 33.87
CA VAL A 342 20.76 5.64 32.87
C VAL A 342 20.83 4.26 32.24
N ASP A 343 19.70 3.54 32.20
CA ASP A 343 19.59 2.27 31.48
C ASP A 343 18.58 2.36 30.32
N VAL A 344 18.84 1.62 29.24
CA VAL A 344 18.04 1.63 28.01
C VAL A 344 17.49 0.23 27.75
N ALA A 345 16.17 0.09 27.78
CA ALA A 345 15.44 -1.13 27.48
C ALA A 345 14.82 -1.02 26.08
N GLY A 346 15.44 -1.64 25.07
CA GLY A 346 15.02 -1.52 23.68
C GLY A 346 15.53 -2.64 22.78
N CYS A 347 14.87 -2.78 21.62
CA CYS A 347 15.18 -3.79 20.61
C CYS A 347 16.48 -3.48 19.86
N ALA A 348 16.72 -2.20 19.57
CA ALA A 348 17.91 -1.75 18.85
C ALA A 348 19.19 -1.97 19.67
N GLU A 349 19.11 -1.82 20.98
CA GLU A 349 20.21 -1.96 21.93
C GLU A 349 20.47 -3.43 22.35
N LYS A 350 19.60 -4.36 21.92
CA LYS A 350 19.62 -5.79 22.32
C LYS A 350 19.54 -6.01 23.83
N THR A 351 18.86 -5.13 24.55
CA THR A 351 18.64 -5.25 26.00
C THR A 351 17.28 -5.88 26.32
N ALA A 352 16.40 -5.99 25.31
CA ALA A 352 15.12 -6.67 25.40
C ALA A 352 14.93 -7.68 24.26
N LYS A 353 14.19 -8.75 24.54
CA LYS A 353 13.60 -9.64 23.54
C LYS A 353 12.41 -8.93 22.90
N CYS A 354 12.35 -9.00 21.58
CA CYS A 354 11.34 -8.30 20.79
C CYS A 354 10.63 -9.22 19.83
N PHE A 355 9.37 -8.89 19.54
CA PHE A 355 8.60 -9.50 18.45
C PHE A 355 8.22 -8.44 17.42
N THR A 356 7.87 -8.90 16.22
CA THR A 356 7.50 -8.02 15.11
C THR A 356 5.99 -7.84 15.04
N VAL A 357 5.55 -6.60 14.86
CA VAL A 357 4.20 -6.26 14.42
C VAL A 357 4.28 -5.70 13.00
N THR A 358 3.42 -6.21 12.13
CA THR A 358 3.32 -5.76 10.73
C THR A 358 1.97 -5.09 10.48
N CYS A 359 1.99 -3.84 10.01
CA CYS A 359 0.78 -3.16 9.55
C CYS A 359 0.77 -3.06 8.01
N HIS A 360 -0.38 -3.36 7.40
CA HIS A 360 -0.58 -3.32 5.95
C HIS A 360 -1.43 -2.12 5.53
N PHE A 361 -1.03 -1.44 4.45
CA PHE A 361 -1.71 -0.29 3.88
C PHE A 361 -1.94 -0.53 2.38
N ASP A 362 -3.20 -0.70 1.99
CA ASP A 362 -3.56 -0.88 0.56
C ASP A 362 -3.29 0.41 -0.24
N PHE A 363 -3.60 1.57 0.37
CA PHE A 363 -3.43 2.90 -0.20
C PHE A 363 -3.05 3.87 0.91
N LEU A 364 -2.09 4.74 0.65
CA LEU A 364 -1.72 5.87 1.50
C LEU A 364 -1.86 7.14 0.66
N ASP A 365 -2.94 7.87 0.90
CA ASP A 365 -3.28 9.05 0.11
C ASP A 365 -2.23 10.15 0.26
N ALA A 366 -2.08 10.98 -0.77
CA ALA A 366 -1.22 12.15 -0.71
C ALA A 366 -1.63 13.07 0.45
N ASN A 367 -0.66 13.59 1.19
CA ASN A 367 -0.86 14.42 2.39
C ASN A 367 -1.67 13.75 3.52
N SER A 368 -1.78 12.42 3.52
CA SER A 368 -2.41 11.70 4.63
C SER A 368 -1.43 11.43 5.78
N ALA A 369 -1.98 11.25 6.99
CA ALA A 369 -1.21 11.01 8.21
C ALA A 369 -1.91 9.98 9.12
N PRO A 370 -2.08 8.71 8.69
CA PRO A 370 -2.63 7.67 9.55
C PRO A 370 -1.79 7.44 10.81
N VAL A 371 -2.48 7.10 11.91
CA VAL A 371 -1.88 6.85 13.21
C VAL A 371 -2.01 5.39 13.58
N ILE A 372 -0.88 4.75 13.88
CA ILE A 372 -0.79 3.40 14.44
C ILE A 372 -0.66 3.53 15.96
N ASP A 373 -1.59 2.90 16.67
CA ASP A 373 -1.69 2.94 18.13
C ASP A 373 -1.26 1.59 18.75
N PHE A 374 -0.22 1.63 19.58
CA PHE A 374 0.22 0.52 20.41
C PHE A 374 -0.17 0.77 21.85
N ARG A 375 -1.12 -0.02 22.36
CA ARG A 375 -1.59 0.07 23.75
C ARG A 375 -0.95 -1.01 24.62
N ALA A 376 -0.17 -0.60 25.60
CA ALA A 376 0.54 -1.51 26.50
C ALA A 376 0.56 -1.02 27.95
N ARG A 377 1.10 -1.85 28.84
CA ARG A 377 1.43 -1.49 30.22
C ARG A 377 2.86 -1.83 30.58
N LEU A 378 3.46 -0.98 31.39
CA LEU A 378 4.74 -1.26 32.02
C LEU A 378 4.53 -2.33 33.11
N TRP A 379 5.41 -3.34 33.14
CA TRP A 379 5.36 -4.37 34.17
C TRP A 379 6.07 -3.94 35.46
N ASN A 380 5.33 -3.34 36.40
CA ASN A 380 5.90 -2.73 37.62
C ASN A 380 6.82 -3.69 38.39
N SER A 381 6.41 -4.94 38.62
CA SER A 381 7.21 -5.92 39.39
C SER A 381 8.63 -6.11 38.88
N THR A 382 8.84 -6.04 37.55
CA THR A 382 10.17 -6.24 36.95
C THR A 382 11.03 -5.00 37.13
N PHE A 383 10.46 -3.82 36.92
CA PHE A 383 11.17 -2.55 37.06
C PHE A 383 11.50 -2.24 38.52
N ILE A 384 10.62 -2.60 39.47
CA ILE A 384 10.90 -2.44 40.91
C ILE A 384 12.06 -3.35 41.34
N GLU A 385 12.06 -4.60 40.92
CA GLU A 385 13.10 -5.57 41.32
C GLU A 385 14.47 -5.26 40.72
N ASP A 386 14.52 -4.91 39.44
CA ASP A 386 15.78 -4.86 38.70
C ASP A 386 16.28 -3.43 38.42
N TYR A 387 15.42 -2.41 38.53
CA TYR A 387 15.70 -1.02 38.15
C TYR A 387 15.38 0.02 39.24
N SER A 388 15.19 -0.40 40.50
CA SER A 388 14.94 0.54 41.61
C SER A 388 16.16 1.42 41.97
N ASP A 389 17.38 1.00 41.60
CA ASP A 389 18.63 1.71 41.90
C ASP A 389 19.14 2.63 40.77
N VAL A 390 18.47 2.68 39.62
CA VAL A 390 18.81 3.60 38.52
C VAL A 390 18.11 4.95 38.66
N GLU A 391 18.59 6.00 37.98
CA GLU A 391 17.95 7.31 37.97
C GLU A 391 16.65 7.29 37.18
N TYR A 392 16.70 6.72 35.98
CA TYR A 392 15.54 6.43 35.13
C TYR A 392 15.89 5.32 34.12
N VAL A 393 14.84 4.70 33.57
CA VAL A 393 14.93 3.74 32.48
C VAL A 393 14.30 4.35 31.23
N GLU A 394 15.02 4.32 30.11
CA GLU A 394 14.48 4.68 28.81
C GLU A 394 13.98 3.43 28.10
N ILE A 395 12.68 3.36 27.81
CA ILE A 395 12.06 2.24 27.15
C ILE A 395 11.69 2.65 25.73
N ALA A 396 12.26 1.97 24.74
CA ALA A 396 12.12 2.34 23.34
C ALA A 396 11.55 1.19 22.50
N SER A 397 10.47 1.47 21.78
CA SER A 397 10.04 0.62 20.66
C SER A 397 10.56 1.22 19.35
N TYR A 398 10.72 0.40 18.32
CA TYR A 398 11.27 0.83 17.04
C TYR A 398 10.30 0.53 15.90
N GLY A 399 10.12 1.47 14.99
CA GLY A 399 9.31 1.33 13.79
C GLY A 399 10.12 1.67 12.54
N LYS A 400 9.90 0.93 11.46
CA LYS A 400 10.52 1.20 10.16
C LYS A 400 9.55 0.97 9.00
N ILE A 401 9.53 1.91 8.06
CA ILE A 401 8.89 1.81 6.75
C ILE A 401 9.82 1.04 5.81
N VAL A 402 9.26 0.04 5.12
CA VAL A 402 9.96 -0.73 4.09
C VAL A 402 9.17 -0.64 2.80
N LEU A 403 9.75 -0.02 1.78
CA LEU A 403 9.15 0.14 0.45
C LEU A 403 9.68 -0.89 -0.53
N ASP A 404 8.85 -1.25 -1.52
CA ASP A 404 9.29 -2.03 -2.66
C ASP A 404 9.63 -1.12 -3.84
N THR A 405 10.93 -1.01 -4.10
CA THR A 405 11.47 -0.25 -5.24
C THR A 405 11.00 -0.78 -6.59
N SER A 406 10.50 -2.03 -6.67
CA SER A 406 9.98 -2.62 -7.92
C SER A 406 8.67 -1.98 -8.39
N GLN A 407 7.98 -1.27 -7.50
CA GLN A 407 6.71 -0.58 -7.78
C GLN A 407 6.91 0.76 -8.49
N GLY A 408 8.17 1.13 -8.80
CA GLY A 408 8.47 2.43 -9.39
C GLY A 408 8.19 3.57 -8.41
N ILE A 409 8.33 3.31 -7.10
CA ILE A 409 8.22 4.34 -6.06
C ILE A 409 9.62 4.66 -5.58
N GLU A 410 9.98 5.93 -5.64
CA GLU A 410 11.25 6.46 -5.15
C GLU A 410 10.96 7.30 -3.89
N ASP A 411 11.72 7.06 -2.84
CA ASP A 411 11.56 7.68 -1.53
C ASP A 411 12.92 7.79 -0.84
N GLU A 412 13.06 8.74 0.09
CA GLU A 412 14.30 9.00 0.80
C GLU A 412 14.33 8.20 2.11
N PRO A 413 15.16 7.15 2.26
CA PRO A 413 15.07 6.24 3.40
C PRO A 413 15.51 6.83 4.74
N SER A 414 16.00 8.07 4.76
CA SER A 414 16.62 8.71 5.94
C SER A 414 15.66 8.94 7.11
N ASN A 415 14.37 9.15 6.84
CA ASN A 415 13.31 9.44 7.82
C ASN A 415 12.26 8.31 7.91
N ASN A 416 12.58 7.15 7.38
CA ASN A 416 11.70 5.98 7.36
C ASN A 416 11.79 5.12 8.63
N ALA A 417 12.62 5.49 9.59
CA ALA A 417 12.83 4.74 10.81
C ALA A 417 12.85 5.67 12.02
N VAL A 418 12.14 5.28 13.08
CA VAL A 418 12.04 6.08 14.30
C VAL A 418 11.78 5.19 15.51
N SER A 419 12.17 5.67 16.69
CA SER A 419 11.86 5.01 17.96
C SER A 419 10.89 5.85 18.79
N ALA A 420 9.79 5.26 19.24
CA ALA A 420 8.95 5.85 20.28
C ALA A 420 9.51 5.51 21.66
N LYS A 421 9.76 6.55 22.48
CA LYS A 421 10.50 6.45 23.75
C LYS A 421 9.64 6.89 24.94
N THR A 422 9.71 6.12 26.00
CA THR A 422 9.09 6.41 27.30
C THR A 422 10.15 6.45 28.39
N ILE A 423 10.16 7.51 29.20
CA ILE A 423 11.10 7.64 30.33
C ILE A 423 10.40 7.22 31.61
N ALA A 424 10.93 6.22 32.30
CA ALA A 424 10.36 5.65 33.51
C ALA A 424 11.25 5.93 34.73
N TYR A 425 10.72 6.61 35.73
CA TYR A 425 11.43 6.92 36.98
C TYR A 425 10.99 5.97 38.10
N PRO A 426 11.91 5.46 38.93
CA PRO A 426 11.52 4.75 40.15
C PRO A 426 10.85 5.73 41.11
N ASP A 427 9.76 5.30 41.73
CA ASP A 427 9.09 6.05 42.79
C ASP A 427 9.92 5.93 44.08
N ARG A 428 10.67 6.98 44.39
CA ARG A 428 11.52 7.03 45.60
C ARG A 428 10.78 7.83 46.68
N PRO A 429 10.66 7.31 47.91
CA PRO A 429 10.11 8.11 49.00
C PRO A 429 10.97 9.36 49.19
N ALA A 430 10.34 10.53 49.28
CA ALA A 430 11.03 11.78 49.55
C ALA A 430 11.76 11.64 50.89
N LEU A 431 13.08 11.78 50.87
CA LEU A 431 13.89 11.90 52.09
C LEU A 431 13.53 13.27 52.70
N GLY A 432 12.64 13.24 53.69
CA GLY A 432 12.29 14.39 54.53
C GLY A 432 13.32 14.65 55.62
#